data_AF-A0A7I9V4S0-F1
#
_entry.id   AF-A0A7I9V4S0-F1
#
_cell.length_a   1.000
_cell.length_b   1.000
_cell.length_c   1.000
_cell.angle_alpha   90.00
_cell.angle_beta   90.00
_cell.angle_gamma   90.00
#
_symmetry.space_group_name_H-M   'P 1'
#
loop_
_entity.id
_entity.type
_entity.pdbx_description
1 polymer ?
#
loop_
_entity_poly.entity_id
_entity_poly.type
_entity_poly.pdbx_seq_one_letter_code
_entity_poly.pdbx_strand_id
1 'polypeptide(L)'
;MCDACVPYKDLTEDQLNDQIDRISATFVGLPLVVGAPMVMGPEYWLEVARHQVEVGIRICCEPIKDYQPGTSIDKDSAAGLWVYRDGVEGVEDPRDRIKRLAREQHEEYLAEVERRRGKRGASRKR
;
A
#
# COMPACT_ATOMS: atom_id res chain seq x y z
N MET A 1 -12.12 23.46 3.21
CA MET A 1 -12.13 22.12 3.85
C MET A 1 -12.43 21.13 2.74
N CYS A 2 -11.72 20.01 2.68
CA CYS A 2 -12.00 18.95 1.72
C CYS A 2 -13.38 18.36 2.07
N ASP A 3 -14.33 18.38 1.12
CA ASP A 3 -15.69 17.86 1.30
C ASP A 3 -15.73 16.35 1.57
N ALA A 4 -14.60 15.65 1.49
CA ALA A 4 -14.48 14.23 1.83
C ALA A 4 -14.17 13.95 3.32
N CYS A 5 -13.93 14.98 4.14
CA CYS A 5 -13.73 14.82 5.59
C CYS A 5 -15.05 14.89 6.38
N VAL A 6 -16.08 14.21 5.88
CA VAL A 6 -17.39 14.13 6.54
C VAL A 6 -17.25 13.23 7.78
N PRO A 7 -17.66 13.69 8.97
CA PRO A 7 -17.69 12.85 10.17
C PRO A 7 -18.50 11.58 9.93
N TYR A 8 -18.11 10.47 10.57
CA TYR A 8 -18.78 9.17 10.38
C TYR A 8 -20.31 9.25 10.50
N LYS A 9 -20.79 9.97 11.53
CA LYS A 9 -22.22 10.19 11.80
C LYS A 9 -22.99 10.96 10.72
N ASP A 10 -22.26 11.66 9.85
CA ASP A 10 -22.83 12.54 8.83
C ASP A 10 -22.67 11.93 7.42
N LEU A 11 -22.07 10.74 7.31
CA LEU A 11 -22.01 9.98 6.06
C LEU A 11 -23.39 9.39 5.74
N THR A 12 -23.81 9.55 4.49
CA THR A 12 -24.92 8.75 3.94
C THR A 12 -24.49 7.30 3.76
N GLU A 13 -25.46 6.38 3.69
CA GLU A 13 -25.20 4.96 3.47
C GLU A 13 -24.41 4.71 2.16
N ASP A 14 -24.76 5.43 1.09
CA ASP A 14 -24.05 5.34 -0.20
C ASP A 14 -22.60 5.79 -0.09
N GLN A 15 -22.34 6.89 0.63
CA GLN A 15 -20.97 7.37 0.87
C GLN A 15 -20.18 6.41 1.75
N LEU A 16 -20.83 5.82 2.75
CA LEU A 16 -20.21 4.83 3.62
C LEU A 16 -19.81 3.58 2.81
N ASN A 17 -20.70 3.07 1.97
CA ASN A 17 -20.44 1.92 1.11
C ASN A 17 -19.32 2.22 0.09
N ASP A 18 -19.31 3.40 -0.55
CA ASP A 18 -18.21 3.80 -1.45
C ASP A 18 -16.84 3.80 -0.73
N GLN A 19 -16.78 4.34 0.49
CA GLN A 19 -15.54 4.33 1.28
C GLN A 19 -15.09 2.90 1.59
N ILE A 20 -16.02 2.05 2.05
CA ILE A 20 -15.73 0.64 2.36
C ILE A 20 -15.25 -0.10 1.12
N ASP A 21 -15.92 0.04 -0.01
CA ASP A 21 -15.58 -0.62 -1.26
C ASP A 21 -14.17 -0.21 -1.73
N ARG A 22 -13.87 1.09 -1.73
CA ARG A 22 -12.56 1.60 -2.16
C ARG A 22 -11.44 1.23 -1.21
N ILE A 23 -11.68 1.21 0.10
CA ILE A 23 -10.71 0.72 1.09
C ILE A 23 -10.51 -0.78 0.93
N SER A 24 -11.59 -1.55 0.75
CA SER A 24 -11.52 -3.00 0.59
C SER A 24 -10.72 -3.42 -0.65
N ALA A 25 -10.83 -2.65 -1.75
CA ALA A 25 -10.05 -2.84 -2.97
C ALA A 25 -8.53 -2.74 -2.73
N THR A 26 -8.08 -2.05 -1.68
CA THR A 26 -6.65 -2.00 -1.33
C THR A 26 -6.12 -3.37 -0.89
N PHE A 27 -6.95 -4.22 -0.28
CA PHE A 27 -6.53 -5.58 0.11
C PHE A 27 -6.46 -6.54 -1.09
N VAL A 28 -7.22 -6.27 -2.15
CA VAL A 28 -7.29 -7.15 -3.33
C VAL A 28 -6.27 -6.75 -4.39
N GLY A 29 -6.11 -5.45 -4.64
CA GLY A 29 -5.44 -4.94 -5.82
C GLY A 29 -4.10 -4.25 -5.59
N LEU A 30 -3.62 -4.07 -4.35
CA LEU A 30 -2.37 -3.33 -4.10
C LEU A 30 -1.22 -3.88 -4.97
N PRO A 31 -0.45 -3.03 -5.66
CA PRO A 31 0.62 -3.49 -6.54
C PRO A 31 1.58 -4.38 -5.74
N LEU A 32 1.78 -5.61 -6.22
CA LEU A 32 2.62 -6.65 -5.61
C LEU A 32 2.02 -7.37 -4.37
N VAL A 33 0.80 -7.04 -3.96
CA VAL A 33 0.05 -7.76 -2.91
C VAL A 33 -0.97 -8.67 -3.58
N VAL A 34 -0.49 -9.66 -4.33
CA VAL A 34 -1.35 -10.71 -4.88
C VAL A 34 -1.43 -11.82 -3.84
N GLY A 35 -2.25 -11.65 -2.80
CA GLY A 35 -2.38 -12.74 -1.82
C GLY A 35 -3.12 -12.47 -0.51
N ALA A 36 -3.45 -11.23 -0.14
CA ALA A 36 -4.22 -11.01 1.09
C ALA A 36 -5.58 -11.75 1.10
N PRO A 37 -6.33 -11.83 -0.02
CA PRO A 37 -7.56 -12.62 -0.10
C PRO A 37 -7.34 -14.15 -0.07
N MET A 38 -6.11 -14.64 -0.18
CA MET A 38 -5.85 -16.09 -0.17
C MET A 38 -5.78 -16.69 1.24
N VAL A 39 -5.59 -15.84 2.27
CA VAL A 39 -5.51 -16.30 3.67
C VAL A 39 -6.88 -16.21 4.36
N MET A 40 -7.63 -15.13 4.11
CA MET A 40 -8.95 -14.87 4.67
C MET A 40 -9.94 -14.57 3.56
N GLY A 41 -11.18 -15.05 3.70
CA GLY A 41 -12.26 -14.86 2.71
C GLY A 41 -12.60 -13.39 2.44
N PRO A 42 -13.31 -13.08 1.35
CA PRO A 42 -13.61 -11.71 0.93
C PRO A 42 -14.40 -10.91 1.98
N GLU A 43 -15.28 -11.55 2.75
CA GLU A 43 -16.09 -10.93 3.80
C GLU A 43 -15.24 -10.37 4.94
N TYR A 44 -14.11 -11.03 5.25
CA TYR A 44 -13.19 -10.56 6.28
C TYR A 44 -12.64 -9.17 5.92
N TRP A 45 -12.25 -8.98 4.66
CA TRP A 45 -11.65 -7.72 4.20
C TRP A 45 -12.66 -6.58 4.11
N LEU A 46 -13.93 -6.89 3.83
CA LEU A 46 -15.03 -5.93 3.94
C LEU A 46 -15.24 -5.47 5.38
N GLU A 47 -15.17 -6.39 6.34
CA GLU A 47 -15.32 -6.05 7.76
C GLU A 47 -14.12 -5.24 8.30
N VAL A 48 -12.91 -5.56 7.86
CA VAL A 48 -11.73 -4.72 8.14
C VAL A 48 -11.93 -3.31 7.58
N ALA A 49 -12.41 -3.16 6.35
CA ALA A 49 -12.67 -1.86 5.74
C ALA A 49 -13.73 -1.06 6.51
N ARG A 50 -14.81 -1.71 6.98
CA ARG A 50 -15.82 -1.10 7.87
C ARG A 50 -15.20 -0.54 9.14
N HIS A 51 -14.45 -1.36 9.87
CA HIS A 51 -13.77 -0.90 11.08
C HIS A 51 -12.78 0.23 10.81
N GLN A 52 -12.09 0.20 9.67
CA GLN A 52 -11.21 1.30 9.26
C GLN A 52 -11.98 2.62 9.12
N VAL A 53 -13.16 2.59 8.50
CA VAL A 53 -14.02 3.77 8.38
C VAL A 53 -14.56 4.21 9.75
N GLU A 54 -14.93 3.28 10.63
CA GLU A 54 -15.39 3.58 12.00
C GLU A 54 -14.31 4.26 12.85
N VAL A 55 -13.02 3.90 12.68
CA VAL A 55 -11.90 4.56 13.37
C VAL A 55 -11.43 5.85 12.68
N GLY A 56 -12.10 6.28 11.62
CA GLY A 56 -11.87 7.57 10.97
C GLY A 56 -10.98 7.56 9.73
N ILE A 57 -10.60 6.39 9.20
CA ILE A 57 -9.90 6.32 7.91
C ILE A 57 -10.86 6.76 6.80
N ARG A 58 -10.37 7.61 5.90
CA ARG A 58 -11.12 8.12 4.74
C ARG A 58 -10.24 8.09 3.51
N ILE A 59 -10.85 7.86 2.36
CA ILE A 59 -10.21 8.08 1.07
C ILE A 59 -10.03 9.60 0.86
N CYS A 60 -8.85 10.01 0.42
CA CYS A 60 -8.58 11.40 0.07
C CYS A 60 -9.56 11.89 -1.02
N CYS A 61 -10.02 13.15 -0.92
CA CYS A 61 -10.85 13.76 -1.97
C CYS A 61 -10.17 13.73 -3.35
N GLU A 62 -8.84 13.89 -3.37
CA GLU A 62 -8.01 13.85 -4.57
C GLU A 62 -7.01 12.71 -4.45
N PRO A 63 -7.43 11.46 -4.73
CA PRO A 63 -6.51 10.33 -4.71
C PRO A 63 -5.52 10.46 -5.87
N ILE A 64 -4.25 10.17 -5.60
CA ILE A 64 -3.20 10.15 -6.63
C ILE A 64 -3.25 8.90 -7.52
N LYS A 65 -4.00 7.87 -7.09
CA LYS A 65 -4.22 6.62 -7.81
C LYS A 65 -5.66 6.17 -7.70
N ASP A 66 -6.15 5.61 -8.79
CA ASP A 66 -7.46 4.96 -8.84
C ASP A 66 -7.28 3.47 -9.16
N TYR A 67 -8.11 2.64 -8.53
CA TYR A 67 -8.16 1.22 -8.81
C TYR A 67 -8.99 0.96 -10.07
N GLN A 68 -8.40 0.25 -11.02
CA GLN A 68 -9.08 -0.28 -12.18
C GLN A 68 -9.30 -1.78 -11.96
N PRO A 69 -10.56 -2.24 -11.84
CA PRO A 69 -10.85 -3.65 -11.62
C PRO A 69 -10.38 -4.50 -12.81
N GLY A 70 -9.95 -5.71 -12.50
CA GLY A 70 -9.63 -6.71 -13.51
C GLY A 70 -10.84 -7.04 -14.39
N THR A 71 -10.61 -7.25 -15.67
CA THR A 71 -11.68 -7.56 -16.65
C THR A 71 -11.79 -9.05 -16.97
N SER A 72 -10.92 -9.89 -16.41
CA SER A 72 -10.90 -11.34 -16.64
C SER A 72 -10.53 -12.09 -15.36
N ILE A 73 -10.87 -13.38 -15.30
CA ILE A 73 -10.47 -14.31 -14.24
C ILE A 73 -9.02 -14.80 -14.41
N ASP A 74 -8.38 -14.47 -15.54
CA ASP A 74 -7.01 -14.85 -15.81
C ASP A 74 -6.08 -14.27 -14.74
N LYS A 75 -5.18 -15.12 -14.22
CA LYS A 75 -4.28 -14.81 -13.09
C LYS A 75 -3.56 -13.46 -13.25
N ASP A 76 -3.18 -13.11 -14.48
CA ASP A 76 -2.40 -11.91 -14.78
C ASP A 76 -3.25 -10.62 -14.84
N SER A 77 -4.58 -10.74 -14.86
CA SER A 77 -5.52 -9.61 -14.99
C SER A 77 -6.62 -9.57 -13.93
N ALA A 78 -6.81 -10.65 -13.16
CA ALA A 78 -7.88 -10.76 -12.16
C ALA A 78 -7.75 -9.79 -11.00
N ALA A 79 -6.52 -9.41 -10.63
CA ALA A 79 -6.25 -8.54 -9.47
C ALA A 79 -6.47 -7.04 -9.75
N GLY A 80 -6.79 -6.65 -10.99
CA GLY A 80 -6.86 -5.24 -11.38
C GLY A 80 -5.53 -4.50 -11.26
N LEU A 81 -5.57 -3.18 -11.40
CA LEU A 81 -4.38 -2.32 -11.40
C LEU A 81 -4.66 -1.00 -10.68
N TRP A 82 -3.70 -0.51 -9.90
CA TRP A 82 -3.74 0.87 -9.41
C TRP A 82 -2.99 1.78 -10.37
N VAL A 83 -3.72 2.69 -11.01
CA VAL A 83 -3.20 3.59 -12.03
C VAL A 83 -3.13 5.01 -11.48
N TYR A 84 -2.06 5.74 -11.78
CA TYR A 84 -1.96 7.14 -11.39
C TYR A 84 -3.00 7.98 -12.11
N ARG A 85 -3.66 8.87 -11.36
CA ARG A 85 -4.60 9.85 -11.92
C ARG A 85 -3.81 10.96 -12.61
N ASP A 86 -4.26 11.41 -13.78
CA ASP A 86 -3.78 12.62 -14.47
C ASP A 86 -2.26 12.80 -14.57
N GLY A 87 -1.56 11.83 -15.18
CA GLY A 87 -0.21 12.06 -15.69
C GLY A 87 0.80 12.58 -14.66
N VAL A 88 0.77 12.07 -13.42
CA VAL A 88 1.75 12.46 -12.39
C VAL A 88 3.16 12.20 -12.91
N GLU A 89 3.84 13.28 -13.30
CA GLU A 89 5.23 13.24 -13.74
C GLU A 89 6.16 13.01 -12.54
N GLY A 90 7.30 12.34 -12.78
CA GLY A 90 8.32 12.12 -11.75
C GLY A 90 8.04 10.97 -10.79
N VAL A 91 7.02 10.15 -11.02
CA VAL A 91 6.83 8.91 -10.27
C VAL A 91 7.82 7.85 -10.73
N GLU A 92 8.72 7.44 -9.84
CA GLU A 92 9.58 6.27 -10.03
C GLU A 92 8.73 4.99 -10.20
N ASP A 93 9.02 4.20 -11.24
CA ASP A 93 8.40 2.88 -11.42
C ASP A 93 8.61 2.03 -10.16
N PRO A 94 7.57 1.36 -9.62
CA PRO A 94 7.71 0.58 -8.39
C PRO A 94 8.84 -0.46 -8.42
N ARG A 95 9.12 -1.07 -9.58
CA ARG A 95 10.19 -2.06 -9.72
C ARG A 95 11.57 -1.42 -9.63
N ASP A 96 11.74 -0.23 -10.21
CA ASP A 96 12.99 0.50 -10.14
C ASP A 96 13.26 1.03 -8.74
N ARG A 97 12.21 1.52 -8.07
CA ARG A 97 12.28 1.88 -6.65
C ARG A 97 12.72 0.72 -5.77
N ILE A 98 12.15 -0.47 -5.97
CA ILE A 98 12.52 -1.68 -5.21
C ILE A 98 13.99 -2.05 -5.45
N LYS A 99 14.45 -2.04 -6.70
CA LYS A 99 15.86 -2.33 -7.03
C LYS A 99 16.81 -1.34 -6.36
N ARG A 100 16.47 -0.05 -6.37
CA ARG A 100 17.26 1.00 -5.72
C ARG A 100 17.33 0.78 -4.21
N LEU A 101 16.18 0.58 -3.55
CA LEU A 101 16.12 0.30 -2.11
C LEU A 101 16.89 -0.95 -1.72
N ALA A 102 16.82 -2.03 -2.51
CA ALA A 102 17.58 -3.25 -2.25
C ALA A 102 19.09 -3.01 -2.31
N ARG A 103 19.56 -2.18 -3.25
CA ARG A 103 20.97 -1.79 -3.35
C ARG A 103 21.40 -0.93 -2.15
N GLU A 104 20.62 0.09 -1.79
CA GLU A 104 20.89 0.96 -0.64
C GLU A 104 20.99 0.15 0.66
N GLN A 105 20.04 -0.76 0.90
CA GLN A 105 20.06 -1.65 2.07
C GLN A 105 21.29 -2.58 2.09
N HIS A 106 21.72 -3.06 0.92
CA HIS A 106 22.91 -3.90 0.82
C HIS A 106 24.19 -3.14 1.16
N GLU A 107 24.33 -1.91 0.64
CA GLU A 107 25.47 -1.02 0.93
C GLU A 107 25.53 -0.65 2.41
N GLU A 108 24.39 -0.27 3.01
CA GLU A 108 24.28 0.01 4.45
C GLU A 108 24.67 -1.21 5.30
N TYR A 109 24.21 -2.40 4.91
CA TYR A 109 24.57 -3.64 5.59
C TYR A 109 26.08 -3.90 5.55
N LEU A 110 26.73 -3.74 4.39
CA LEU A 110 28.18 -3.92 4.26
C LEU A 110 28.96 -2.90 5.10
N ALA A 111 28.56 -1.64 5.06
CA ALA A 111 29.17 -0.59 5.87
C ALA A 111 29.05 -0.89 7.38
N GLU A 112 27.90 -1.39 7.82
CA GLU A 112 27.69 -1.80 9.21
C GLU A 112 28.54 -3.01 9.61
N VAL A 113 28.70 -4.00 8.70
CA VAL A 113 29.58 -5.15 8.91
C VAL A 113 31.04 -4.70 9.08
N GLU A 114 31.52 -3.79 8.24
CA GLU A 114 32.87 -3.24 8.34
C GLU A 114 33.08 -2.46 9.63
N ARG A 115 32.12 -1.59 10.01
CA ARG A 115 32.14 -0.86 11.27
C ARG A 115 32.24 -1.81 12.47
N ARG A 116 31.48 -2.91 12.48
CA ARG A 116 31.53 -3.93 13.54
C ARG A 116 32.85 -4.69 13.55
N ARG A 117 33.41 -5.02 12.38
CA ARG A 117 34.73 -5.65 12.26
C ARG A 117 35.84 -4.72 12.80
N GLY A 118 35.80 -3.43 12.46
CA GLY A 118 36.73 -2.42 12.97
C GLY A 118 36.67 -2.29 14.50
N LYS A 119 35.46 -2.25 15.09
CA LYS A 119 35.28 -2.23 16.55
C LYS A 119 35.81 -3.49 17.24
N ARG A 120 35.57 -4.68 16.67
CA ARG A 120 36.11 -5.94 17.19
C ARG A 120 37.64 -5.98 17.10
N GLY A 121 38.23 -5.46 16.03
CA GLY A 121 39.69 -5.35 15.87
C GLY A 121 40.33 -4.39 16.88
N ALA A 122 39.68 -3.26 17.16
CA ALA A 122 40.13 -2.28 18.16
C ALA A 122 40.03 -2.82 19.60
N SER A 123 38.96 -3.56 19.92
CA SER A 123 38.77 -4.19 21.23
C SER A 123 39.77 -5.31 21.54
N ARG A 124 40.42 -5.90 20.53
CA ARG A 124 41.36 -7.02 20.69
C ARG A 124 42.83 -6.58 20.84
N LYS A 125 43.10 -5.27 20.66
CA LYS A 125 44.41 -4.63 20.81
C LYS A 125 44.57 -3.86 22.14
N ARG A 126 43.61 -3.96 23.06
CA ARG A 126 43.71 -3.48 24.44
C ARG A 126 43.91 -4.64 25.38
#